data_AF-A0A7Y5WCL3-F1
#
_entry.id   AF-A0A7Y5WCL3-F1
#
_cell.length_a   1.000
_cell.length_b   1.000
_cell.length_c   1.000
_cell.angle_alpha   90.00
_cell.angle_beta   90.00
_cell.angle_gamma   90.00
#
_symmetry.space_group_name_H-M   'P 1'
#
loop_
_entity.id
_entity.type
_entity.pdbx_description
1 polymer ?
#
loop_
_entity_poly.entity_id
_entity_poly.type
_entity_poly.pdbx_seq_one_letter_code
_entity_poly.pdbx_strand_id
1 'polypeptide(L)' 'MKVRAKFFCHSVFQNDDNKTAHLHAVYGHQGENADFTRHTPAGSLSIAIDKDVPAASFFEQGKSYYLDFSQAE' A
#
# COMPACT_ATOMS: atom_id res chain seq x y z
N MET A 1 -6.86 19.53 0.83
CA MET A 1 -7.43 18.32 1.48
C MET A 1 -6.44 17.19 1.28
N LYS A 2 -6.10 16.42 2.33
CA LYS A 2 -5.18 15.27 2.22
C LYS A 2 -6.00 14.00 2.39
N VAL A 3 -5.87 13.07 1.45
CA VAL A 3 -6.50 11.74 1.55
C VAL A 3 -5.39 10.75 1.89
N ARG A 4 -5.46 10.17 3.09
CA ARG A 4 -4.55 9.11 3.54
C ARG A 4 -5.33 7.80 3.64
N ALA A 5 -4.73 6.72 3.15
CA ALA A 5 -5.25 5.37 3.24
C ALA A 5 -4.22 4.46 3.92
N LYS A 6 -4.68 3.41 4.60
CA LYS A 6 -3.82 2.35 5.16
C LYS A 6 -3.98 1.09 4.32
N PHE A 7 -2.87 0.49 3.94
CA PHE A 7 -2.82 -0.68 3.07
C PHE A 7 -2.02 -1.80 3.73
N PHE A 8 -2.53 -3.04 3.68
CA PHE A 8 -1.83 -4.23 4.15
C PHE A 8 -1.20 -4.96 2.97
N CYS A 9 0.11 -5.20 3.06
CA CYS A 9 0.87 -5.94 2.06
C CYS A 9 0.68 -7.44 2.26
N HIS A 10 -0.18 -8.04 1.45
CA HIS A 10 -0.55 -9.45 1.59
C HIS A 10 0.37 -10.39 0.81
N SER A 11 1.04 -9.90 -0.24
CA SER A 11 2.04 -10.68 -0.97
C SER A 11 3.10 -9.79 -1.60
N VAL A 12 4.28 -10.38 -1.77
CA VAL A 12 5.43 -9.79 -2.44
C VAL A 12 6.02 -10.87 -3.33
N PHE A 13 6.10 -10.61 -4.62
CA PHE A 13 6.71 -11.47 -5.62
C PHE A 13 8.02 -10.86 -6.10
N GLN A 14 8.99 -11.70 -6.41
CA GLN A 14 10.23 -11.28 -7.02
C GLN A 14 10.45 -12.12 -8.28
N ASN A 15 10.76 -11.45 -9.38
CA ASN A 15 11.27 -12.08 -10.60
C ASN A 15 12.68 -11.54 -10.89
N ASP A 16 13.25 -11.91 -12.04
CA ASP A 16 14.64 -11.59 -12.37
C ASP A 16 14.92 -10.09 -12.53
N ASP A 17 13.89 -9.28 -12.76
CA ASP A 17 14.02 -7.85 -13.04
C ASP A 17 13.40 -6.97 -11.94
N ASN A 18 12.29 -7.42 -11.36
CA ASN A 18 11.39 -6.63 -10.54
C ASN A 18 10.95 -7.35 -9.28
N LYS A 19 10.57 -6.53 -8.30
CA LYS A 19 9.82 -6.95 -7.13
C LYS A 19 8.44 -6.31 -7.16
N THR A 20 7.41 -7.14 -7.11
CA THR A 20 6.01 -6.71 -7.15
C THR A 20 5.37 -6.89 -5.79
N ALA A 21 4.88 -5.80 -5.18
CA ALA A 21 4.11 -5.84 -3.94
C ALA A 21 2.61 -5.71 -4.25
N HIS A 22 1.81 -6.54 -3.59
CA HIS A 22 0.34 -6.45 -3.63
C HIS A 22 -0.20 -6.09 -2.26
N LEU A 23 -1.01 -5.04 -2.24
CA LEU A 23 -1.61 -4.50 -1.05
C LEU A 23 -3.11 -4.31 -1.23
N HIS A 24 -3.87 -4.45 -0.15
CA HIS A 24 -5.28 -4.09 -0.10
C HIS A 24 -5.53 -3.07 1.01
N ALA A 25 -6.53 -2.21 0.80
CA ALA A 25 -6.93 -1.24 1.79
C ALA A 25 -7.38 -1.94 3.07
N VAL A 26 -6.86 -1.50 4.22
CA VAL A 26 -7.34 -1.92 5.54
C VAL A 26 -8.56 -1.09 5.87
N TYR A 27 -9.70 -1.76 5.99
CA TYR A 27 -10.94 -1.17 6.47
C TYR A 27 -11.32 -1.79 7.82
N GLY A 28 -11.91 -0.97 8.69
CA GLY A 28 -12.33 -1.36 10.03
C GLY A 28 -13.46 -0.45 10.50
N HIS A 29 -14.38 -0.99 11.28
CA HIS A 29 -15.55 -0.24 11.76
C HIS A 29 -15.30 0.40 13.15
N GLN A 30 -14.13 0.18 13.75
CA GLN A 30 -13.71 0.71 15.04
C GLN A 30 -12.18 0.99 15.08
N GLY A 31 -11.75 1.95 15.91
CA GLY A 31 -10.34 2.32 16.10
C GLY A 31 -9.74 3.18 14.97
N GLU A 32 -8.41 3.28 14.90
CA GLU A 32 -7.64 4.03 13.88
C GLU A 32 -8.07 3.70 12.43
N ASN A 33 -8.53 2.47 12.20
CA ASN A 33 -8.98 1.99 10.90
C ASN A 33 -10.36 2.55 10.48
N ALA A 34 -11.19 3.02 11.43
CA ALA A 34 -12.49 3.63 11.14
C ALA A 34 -12.34 4.98 10.41
N ASP A 35 -11.31 5.75 10.75
CA ASP A 35 -11.01 7.03 10.10
C ASP A 35 -10.56 6.85 8.64
N PHE A 36 -9.80 5.79 8.34
CA PHE A 36 -9.38 5.46 6.97
C PHE A 36 -10.52 4.90 6.11
N THR A 37 -11.43 4.13 6.72
CA THR A 37 -12.56 3.48 6.03
C THR A 37 -13.56 4.49 5.47
N ARG A 38 -13.71 5.65 6.11
CA ARG A 38 -14.62 6.72 5.65
C ARG A 38 -14.17 7.35 4.32
N HIS A 39 -12.87 7.34 4.04
CA HIS A 39 -12.29 7.91 2.83
C HIS A 39 -11.91 6.87 1.78
N THR A 40 -11.62 5.62 2.19
CA THR A 40 -11.15 4.55 1.31
C THR A 40 -11.78 3.21 1.73
N PRO A 41 -13.07 2.97 1.45
CA PRO A 41 -13.79 1.77 1.90
C PRO A 41 -13.30 0.49 1.19
N ALA A 42 -12.66 0.64 0.03
CA ALA A 42 -12.02 -0.43 -0.73
C ALA A 42 -10.87 0.15 -1.57
N GLY A 43 -9.86 -0.67 -1.85
CA GLY A 43 -8.74 -0.32 -2.72
C GLY A 43 -7.73 -1.45 -2.83
N SER A 44 -7.09 -1.56 -3.99
CA SER A 44 -5.97 -2.47 -4.24
C SER A 44 -4.82 -1.68 -4.85
N LEU A 45 -3.59 -2.06 -4.46
CA LEU A 45 -2.36 -1.52 -5.04
C LEU A 45 -1.50 -2.70 -5.48
N SER A 46 -1.10 -2.69 -6.74
CA SER A 46 -0.04 -3.54 -7.27
C SER A 46 1.05 -2.63 -7.81
N ILE A 47 2.24 -2.74 -7.23
CA ILE A 47 3.39 -1.91 -7.61
C ILE A 47 4.57 -2.80 -7.93
N ALA A 48 5.10 -2.66 -9.14
CA ALA A 48 6.37 -3.26 -9.54
C ALA A 48 7.49 -2.24 -9.28
N ILE A 49 8.59 -2.72 -8.71
CA ILE A 49 9.75 -1.93 -8.34
C ILE A 49 10.97 -2.63 -8.93
N ASP A 50 11.81 -1.90 -9.64
CA ASP A 50 13.06 -2.45 -10.16
C ASP A 50 13.90 -3.05 -9.01
N LYS A 51 14.47 -4.22 -9.22
CA LYS A 51 15.21 -4.92 -8.14
C LYS A 51 16.45 -4.17 -7.66
N ASP A 52 17.03 -3.32 -8.51
CA ASP A 52 18.32 -2.68 -8.28
C ASP A 52 18.20 -1.32 -7.55
N VAL A 53 16.99 -0.93 -7.13
CA VAL A 53 16.77 0.29 -6.35
C VAL A 53 16.53 -0.01 -4.87
N PRO A 54 16.89 0.90 -3.95
CA PRO A 54 16.65 0.72 -2.51
C PRO A 54 15.18 0.48 -2.14
N ALA A 55 14.24 0.96 -2.95
CA ALA A 55 12.81 0.76 -2.74
C ALA A 55 12.39 -0.72 -2.84
N ALA A 56 13.18 -1.57 -3.50
CA ALA A 56 12.90 -3.00 -3.61
C ALA A 56 12.82 -3.68 -2.23
N SER A 57 13.51 -3.23 -1.19
CA SER A 57 13.40 -3.83 0.15
C SER A 57 12.31 -3.20 1.03
N PHE A 58 11.62 -2.16 0.57
CA PHE A 58 10.68 -1.39 1.40
C PHE A 58 9.40 -2.17 1.75
N PHE A 59 8.83 -2.89 0.77
CA PHE A 59 7.62 -3.67 0.97
C PHE A 59 7.92 -5.08 1.47
N GLU A 60 7.34 -5.41 2.61
CA GLU A 60 7.42 -6.67 3.31
C GLU A 60 6.02 -7.27 3.46
N GLN A 61 5.90 -8.57 3.19
CA GLN A 61 4.66 -9.30 3.41
C GLN A 61 4.27 -9.27 4.90
N GLY A 62 2.99 -9.05 5.18
CA GLY A 62 2.44 -9.00 6.53
C GLY A 62 2.55 -7.63 7.21
N LYS A 63 3.10 -6.61 6.54
CA LYS A 63 3.19 -5.24 7.07
C LYS A 63 2.09 -4.35 6.52
N SER A 64 1.77 -3.30 7.27
CA SER A 64 0.86 -2.24 6.85
C SER A 64 1.64 -0.96 6.52
N TYR A 65 1.17 -0.25 5.51
CA TYR A 65 1.77 0.98 4.99
C TYR A 65 0.69 2.06 4.86
N TYR A 66 1.10 3.33 4.87
CA TYR A 66 0.21 4.45 4.55
C TYR A 66 0.47 4.92 3.12
N LEU A 67 -0.61 5.25 2.40
CA LEU A 67 -0.60 5.88 1.09
C LEU A 67 -1.25 7.26 1.21
N ASP A 68 -0.54 8.29 0.78
CA ASP A 68 -1.03 9.67 0.73
C ASP A 68 -1.31 10.08 -0.72
N PHE A 69 -2.51 10.60 -0.98
CA PHE A 69 -2.86 11.19 -2.27
C PHE A 69 -2.74 12.71 -2.21
N SER A 70 -1.98 13.26 -3.14
CA SER A 70 -1.92 14.68 -3.48
C SER A 70 -2.27 14.86 -4.95
N GLN A 71 -2.89 16.00 -5.30
CA GLN A 71 -3.10 16.35 -6.71
C GLN A 71 -1.74 16.48 -7.42
N ALA A 72 -1.65 15.93 -8.63
CA ALA A 72 -0.50 16.10 -9.51
C ALA A 72 -0.61 17.43 -10.27
N GLU A 73 0.52 17.88 -10.82
CA GLU A 73 0.63 19.07 -11.69
C GLU A 73 0.43 18.71 -13.17
#